data_AF-A0A1Q9V0E7-F1
#
_entry.id   AF-A0A1Q9V0E7-F1
#
_cell.length_a   1.000
_cell.length_b   1.000
_cell.length_c   1.000
_cell.angle_alpha   90.00
_cell.angle_beta   90.00
_cell.angle_gamma   90.00
#
_symmetry.space_group_name_H-M   'P 1'
#
loop_
_entity.id
_entity.type
_entity.pdbx_description
1 polymer ?
#
loop_
_entity_poly.entity_id
_entity_poly.type
_entity_poly.pdbx_seq_one_letter_code
_entity_poly.pdbx_strand_id
1 'polypeptide(L)'
;MASGWTPVRVVRWPAQQQDRAWCAQRAIPCLLLVDDGAAAPEPGPTESVLPQTADEHRIAGAVDELSWRAAAAAPAPEPERLAHPSGRRRSVVGLVAALF
;
A
#
# COMPACT_ATOMS: atom_id res chain seq x y z
N MET A 1 -9.25 12.47 -1.97
CA MET A 1 -9.92 11.20 -2.32
C MET A 1 -8.82 10.17 -2.55
N ALA A 2 -8.47 9.38 -1.53
CA ALA A 2 -7.66 8.20 -1.78
C ALA A 2 -8.58 7.21 -2.51
N SER A 3 -8.34 7.00 -3.80
CA SER A 3 -8.91 5.84 -4.50
C SER A 3 -8.59 4.63 -3.63
N GLY A 4 -9.58 3.87 -3.16
CA GLY A 4 -9.42 2.72 -2.24
C GLY A 4 -8.69 1.52 -2.86
N TRP A 5 -7.75 1.79 -3.76
CA TRP A 5 -6.94 0.86 -4.51
C TRP A 5 -5.57 0.77 -3.83
N THR A 6 -5.18 -0.45 -3.46
CA THR A 6 -3.83 -0.72 -2.98
C THR A 6 -2.90 -0.88 -4.19
N PRO A 7 -1.85 -0.06 -4.33
CA PRO A 7 -0.88 -0.23 -5.41
C PRO A 7 0.00 -1.47 -5.15
N VAL A 8 0.09 -2.37 -6.13
CA VAL A 8 1.02 -3.52 -6.15
C VAL A 8 2.14 -3.23 -7.14
N ARG A 9 3.40 -3.46 -6.76
CA ARG A 9 4.56 -3.27 -7.65
C ARG A 9 5.01 -4.60 -8.25
N VAL A 10 5.21 -4.63 -9.56
CA VAL A 10 5.79 -5.80 -10.25
C VAL A 10 7.31 -5.63 -10.34
N VAL A 11 8.06 -6.68 -9.99
CA VAL A 11 9.52 -6.68 -9.91
C VAL A 11 10.06 -7.91 -10.65
N ARG A 12 10.97 -7.70 -11.61
CA ARG A 12 11.66 -8.76 -12.35
C ARG A 12 12.89 -9.22 -11.57
N TRP A 13 12.94 -10.49 -11.23
CA TRP A 13 14.00 -11.09 -10.43
C TRP A 13 14.91 -11.95 -11.31
N PRO A 14 16.25 -11.80 -11.24
CA PRO A 14 17.01 -11.02 -10.26
C PRO A 14 17.42 -9.61 -10.75
N ALA A 15 16.93 -9.14 -11.90
CA ALA A 15 17.35 -7.86 -12.47
C ALA A 15 17.02 -6.63 -11.59
N GLN A 16 15.94 -6.70 -10.80
CA GLN A 16 15.40 -5.59 -10.01
C GLN A 16 15.46 -5.84 -8.49
N GLN A 17 16.56 -6.38 -7.97
CA GLN A 17 16.71 -6.65 -6.53
C GLN A 17 16.58 -5.39 -5.67
N GLN A 18 17.05 -4.24 -6.17
CA GLN A 18 16.92 -2.96 -5.48
C GLN A 18 15.45 -2.54 -5.31
N ASP A 19 14.61 -2.79 -6.31
CA ASP A 19 13.18 -2.51 -6.24
C ASP A 19 12.49 -3.41 -5.22
N ARG A 20 12.86 -4.69 -5.16
CA ARG A 20 12.38 -5.60 -4.11
C ARG A 20 12.74 -5.08 -2.72
N ALA A 21 14.00 -4.72 -2.51
CA ALA A 21 14.46 -4.19 -1.22
C ALA A 21 13.73 -2.89 -0.84
N TRP A 22 13.43 -2.03 -1.81
CA TRP A 22 12.63 -0.83 -1.59
C TRP A 22 11.18 -1.15 -1.21
N CYS A 23 10.57 -2.17 -1.84
CA CYS A 23 9.21 -2.62 -1.48
C CYS A 23 9.15 -3.14 -0.05
N ALA A 24 10.12 -3.97 0.34
CA ALA A 24 10.22 -4.52 1.69
C ALA A 24 10.38 -3.42 2.75
N GLN A 25 11.23 -2.42 2.51
CA GLN A 25 11.43 -1.27 3.43
C GLN A 25 10.17 -0.44 3.66
N ARG A 26 9.25 -0.43 2.68
CA ARG A 26 8.03 0.40 2.71
C ARG A 26 6.76 -0.41 2.94
N ALA A 27 6.89 -1.72 3.18
CA ALA A 27 5.77 -2.65 3.25
C ALA A 27 4.82 -2.53 2.05
N ILE A 28 5.37 -2.25 0.86
CA ILE A 28 4.59 -2.16 -0.38
C ILE A 28 4.40 -3.57 -0.93
N PRO A 29 3.17 -4.01 -1.22
CA PRO A 29 2.93 -5.31 -1.84
C PRO A 29 3.64 -5.42 -3.18
N CYS A 30 4.34 -6.54 -3.41
CA CYS A 30 5.06 -6.75 -4.66
C CYS A 30 4.89 -8.15 -5.23
N LEU A 31 4.77 -8.19 -6.56
CA LEU A 31 4.79 -9.42 -7.35
C LEU A 31 6.18 -9.59 -7.95
N LEU A 32 6.86 -10.67 -7.56
CA LEU A 32 8.17 -11.04 -8.08
C LEU A 32 7.96 -11.98 -9.29
N LEU A 33 8.40 -11.53 -10.47
CA LEU A 33 8.47 -12.34 -11.68
C LEU A 33 9.89 -12.88 -11.82
N VAL A 34 10.06 -14.19 -11.65
CA VAL A 34 11.36 -14.86 -11.64
C VAL A 34 11.74 -15.28 -13.04
N ASP A 35 12.89 -14.79 -13.51
CA ASP A 35 13.47 -15.15 -14.80
C ASP A 35 13.73 -16.67 -14.87
N ASP A 36 13.58 -17.27 -16.05
CA ASP A 36 13.81 -18.70 -16.24
C ASP A 36 15.26 -19.09 -15.89
N GLY A 37 15.40 -20.11 -15.05
CA GLY A 37 16.70 -20.59 -14.57
C GLY A 37 17.30 -19.78 -13.42
N ALA A 38 16.65 -18.70 -12.97
CA ALA A 38 17.04 -18.00 -11.75
C ALA A 38 16.52 -18.73 -10.50
N ALA A 39 17.29 -18.68 -9.42
CA ALA A 39 16.83 -19.15 -8.12
C ALA A 39 15.75 -18.19 -7.60
N ALA A 40 14.54 -18.73 -7.38
CA ALA A 40 13.45 -17.99 -6.78
C ALA A 40 13.82 -17.58 -5.35
N PRO A 41 13.56 -16.32 -4.95
CA PRO A 41 13.80 -15.92 -3.58
C PRO A 41 12.71 -16.45 -2.64
N GLU A 42 13.04 -16.59 -1.36
CA GLU A 42 12.03 -16.80 -0.31
C GLU A 42 11.08 -15.60 -0.26
N PRO A 43 9.75 -15.81 -0.40
CA PRO A 43 8.77 -14.73 -0.41
C PRO A 43 8.56 -14.13 0.99
N GLY A 44 8.56 -12.80 1.05
CA GLY A 44 8.11 -12.06 2.24
C GLY A 44 6.58 -12.03 2.42
N PRO A 45 6.08 -11.49 3.54
CA PRO A 45 4.65 -11.49 3.88
C PRO A 45 3.79 -10.68 2.90
N THR A 46 4.36 -9.63 2.31
CA THR A 46 3.74 -8.77 1.29
C THR A 46 4.20 -9.11 -0.12
N GLU A 47 4.79 -10.28 -0.32
CA GLU A 47 5.32 -10.70 -1.61
C GLU A 47 4.51 -11.88 -2.16
N SER A 48 4.46 -11.97 -3.49
CA SER A 48 4.05 -13.17 -4.22
C SER A 48 5.10 -13.45 -5.29
N VAL A 49 5.41 -14.72 -5.52
CA VAL A 49 6.46 -15.15 -6.44
C VAL A 49 5.83 -15.97 -7.55
N LEU A 50 6.02 -15.54 -8.79
CA LEU A 50 5.60 -16.24 -9.99
C LEU A 50 6.77 -16.36 -10.97
N PRO A 51 6.78 -17.37 -11.85
CA PRO A 51 7.72 -17.39 -12.97
C PRO A 51 7.41 -16.23 -13.93
N GLN A 52 8.41 -15.71 -14.66
CA GLN A 52 8.18 -14.65 -15.66
C GLN A 52 7.22 -15.08 -16.77
N THR A 53 7.11 -16.39 -16.97
CA THR A 53 6.24 -17.04 -17.97
C THR A 53 4.80 -17.22 -17.48
N ALA A 54 4.47 -16.73 -16.29
CA ALA A 54 3.10 -16.75 -15.78
C ALA A 54 2.15 -16.01 -16.73
N ASP A 55 1.00 -16.63 -16.98
CA ASP A 55 -0.05 -16.02 -17.79
C ASP A 55 -0.73 -14.85 -17.05
N GLU A 56 -1.50 -14.06 -17.81
CA GLU A 56 -2.22 -12.90 -17.31
C GLU A 56 -3.19 -13.26 -16.17
N HIS A 57 -3.84 -14.42 -16.23
CA HIS A 57 -4.80 -14.84 -15.21
C HIS A 57 -4.13 -15.11 -13.87
N ARG A 58 -2.98 -15.78 -13.87
CA ARG A 58 -2.16 -15.99 -12.67
C ARG A 58 -1.61 -14.69 -12.10
N ILE A 59 -1.16 -13.78 -12.97
CA ILE A 59 -0.69 -12.45 -12.56
C ILE A 59 -1.83 -11.67 -11.90
N ALA A 60 -3.01 -11.64 -12.53
CA ALA A 60 -4.17 -10.95 -12.00
C ALA A 60 -4.61 -11.51 -10.64
N GLY A 61 -4.70 -12.83 -10.51
CA GLY A 61 -5.02 -13.48 -9.24
C GLY A 61 -4.03 -13.16 -8.13
N ALA A 62 -2.73 -13.16 -8.43
CA ALA A 62 -1.70 -12.83 -7.46
C ALA A 62 -1.75 -11.35 -7.03
N VAL A 63 -2.03 -10.43 -7.97
CA VAL A 63 -2.19 -9.00 -7.66
C VAL A 63 -3.43 -8.75 -6.80
N ASP A 64 -4.53 -9.42 -7.08
CA ASP A 64 -5.77 -9.31 -6.30
C ASP A 64 -5.56 -9.81 -4.86
N GLU A 65 -4.93 -10.98 -4.71
CA GLU A 65 -4.62 -11.55 -3.39
C GLU A 65 -3.68 -10.64 -2.58
N LEU A 66 -2.65 -10.06 -3.22
CA LEU A 66 -1.74 -9.11 -2.58
C LEU A 66 -2.47 -7.84 -2.13
N SER A 67 -3.38 -7.34 -2.96
CA SER A 67 -4.19 -6.16 -2.66
C SER A 67 -5.12 -6.41 -1.48
N TRP A 68 -5.74 -7.60 -1.43
CA TRP A 68 -6.58 -8.05 -0.32
C TRP A 68 -5.79 -8.19 0.99
N ARG A 69 -4.64 -8.87 0.96
CA ARG A 69 -3.76 -9.03 2.13
C ARG A 69 -3.32 -7.68 2.71
N ALA A 70 -3.00 -6.74 1.85
CA ALA A 70 -2.61 -5.39 2.26
C ALA A 70 -3.77 -4.60 2.89
N ALA A 71 -4.99 -4.72 2.34
CA ALA A 71 -6.18 -4.12 2.92
C ALA A 71 -6.52 -4.70 4.30
N ALA A 72 -6.31 -6.01 4.49
CA ALA A 72 -6.51 -6.67 5.78
C ALA A 72 -5.45 -6.29 6.83
N ALA A 73 -4.23 -5.97 6.39
CA ALA A 73 -3.15 -5.51 7.26
C ALA A 73 -3.28 -4.03 7.66
N ALA A 74 -4.12 -3.25 6.95
CA ALA A 74 -4.38 -1.87 7.33
C ALA A 74 -5.10 -1.83 8.68
N PRO A 75 -4.66 -0.98 9.63
CA PRO A 75 -5.39 -0.81 10.88
C PRO A 75 -6.83 -0.37 10.55
N ALA A 76 -7.80 -1.01 11.20
CA ALA A 76 -9.21 -0.64 11.04
C ALA A 76 -9.34 0.87 11.15
N PRO A 77 -10.06 1.55 10.24
CA PRO A 77 -10.33 2.96 10.41
C PRO A 77 -10.98 3.11 11.78
N GLU A 78 -10.30 3.82 12.69
CA GLU A 78 -10.89 4.15 13.98
C GLU A 78 -12.26 4.75 13.68
N PRO A 79 -13.34 4.31 14.34
CA PRO A 79 -14.63 4.95 14.16
C PRO A 79 -14.40 6.39 14.59
N GLU A 80 -14.37 7.29 13.60
CA GLU A 80 -14.29 8.72 13.75
C GLU A 80 -15.45 9.06 14.69
N ARG A 81 -15.17 9.14 15.99
CA ARG A 81 -16.13 9.61 16.96
C ARG A 81 -16.36 11.04 16.51
N LEU A 82 -17.46 11.24 15.80
CA LEU A 82 -18.12 12.52 15.65
C LEU A 82 -18.26 13.10 17.05
N ALA A 83 -17.24 13.82 17.49
CA ALA A 83 -17.31 14.75 18.57
C ALA A 83 -18.29 15.80 18.05
N HIS A 84 -19.57 15.58 18.34
CA HIS A 84 -20.58 16.61 18.29
C HIS A 84 -19.98 17.84 18.96
N PRO A 85 -19.78 18.97 18.26
CA PRO A 85 -19.48 20.21 18.93
C PRO A 85 -20.77 20.72 19.57
N SER A 86 -21.22 20.08 20.64
CA SER A 86 -22.17 20.64 21.58
C SER A 86 -21.43 21.72 22.37
N GLY A 87 -21.33 22.93 21.80
CA GLY A 87 -20.51 23.99 22.39
C GLY A 87 -20.57 25.32 21.68
N ARG A 88 -21.78 25.86 21.49
CA ARG A 88 -22.01 27.26 21.09
C ARG A 88 -21.36 28.23 22.09
N ARG A 89 -20.24 28.87 21.75
CA ARG A 89 -19.92 30.29 22.07
C ARG A 89 -18.98 30.89 21.02
N ARG A 90 -19.56 31.71 20.12
CA ARG A 90 -18.82 32.65 19.27
C ARG A 90 -18.18 33.71 20.16
N SER A 91 -16.85 33.85 20.12
CA SER A 91 -16.15 35.03 20.66
C SER A 91 -15.47 35.76 19.50
N VAL A 92 -15.97 36.96 19.20
CA VAL A 92 -15.56 37.84 18.08
C VAL A 92 -14.54 38.86 18.60
N VAL A 93 -13.41 38.41 19.17
CA VAL A 93 -12.43 39.33 19.80
C VAL A 93 -10.98 39.11 19.32
N GLY A 94 -10.72 38.13 18.45
CA GLY A 94 -9.35 37.80 18.02
C GLY A 94 -8.90 38.35 16.66
N LEU A 95 -9.71 39.11 15.92
CA LEU A 95 -9.45 39.45 14.50
C LEU A 95 -8.94 40.89 14.25
N VAL A 96 -8.40 41.60 15.27
CA VAL A 96 -7.89 42.98 15.09
C VAL A 96 -6.38 43.13 15.35
N ALA A 97 -5.68 42.10 15.84
CA ALA A 97 -4.25 42.20 16.15
C ALA A 97 -3.31 41.83 14.98
N ALA A 98 -3.75 41.98 13.73
CA ALA A 98 -2.92 41.66 12.55
C ALA A 98 -2.96 42.77 11.47
N LEU A 99 -3.21 44.02 11.87
CA LEU A 99 -3.23 45.18 10.97
C LEU A 99 -2.56 46.44 11.56
N PHE A 100 -1.60 46.27 12.48
CA PHE A 100 -0.64 47.31 12.85
C PHE A 100 0.77 46.73 12.90
#